data_AF-A0A8X7VZ52-F1
#
_entry.id   AF-A0A8X7VZ52-F1
#
_cell.length_a   1.000
_cell.length_b   1.000
_cell.length_c   1.000
_cell.angle_alpha   90.00
_cell.angle_beta   90.00
_cell.angle_gamma   90.00
#
_symmetry.space_group_name_H-M   'P 1'
#
loop_
_entity.id
_entity.type
_entity.pdbx_description
1 polymer ?
#
loop_
_entity_poly.entity_id
_entity_poly.type
_entity_poly.pdbx_seq_one_letter_code
_entity_poly.pdbx_strand_id
1 'polypeptide(L)'
;MAISYNALAQSLQGRSSCFIPKPLCIGDAKQRSRSSVVFASNDKNIALQAKVDKLLDRIKWDEKGLAVAIAQNVDTGAVLMQGFANREALSTTITSRKATFFSRSRSTLWTKGETSNNFINVLDVYLDCDRDSIIYLGTPDGPTCHTGAETCYYTSVLDQLNDDEASGDKLASTTLYSLESIISKRKEESTLPQEGKPSWTRRLLTDDSLLCSKIREEADELCRTLEDKEEESRTASEMADVLYHAMVLMSKRDVKFEDVLEVLRKRFSQSGIEEKQSRSKGNRNPNFSNHTKVIGLDTMMNRVADGTQRGITEISLQLSDDKTCLIIPFYLFEEIPQSLYNFLSYPRFTFSGVGIKDALGRLEEVYGILCKNALEVGLSSWCNNDHLKSCLRSYLLSSRVPDGRRCGSVSDVWGTGDSLTFDEITVAVSNAHAAFRVGELLIS
;
A
#
# COMPACT_ATOMS: atom_id res chain seq x y z
N MET A 1 8.24 -12.25 10.42
CA MET A 1 8.61 -11.76 11.78
C MET A 1 9.05 -10.31 11.68
N ALA A 2 8.63 -9.42 12.60
CA ALA A 2 9.04 -8.00 12.61
C ALA A 2 9.86 -7.71 13.87
N ILE A 3 11.06 -7.15 13.72
CA ILE A 3 12.01 -6.92 14.81
C ILE A 3 12.43 -5.45 14.80
N SER A 4 12.31 -4.78 15.94
CA SER A 4 12.82 -3.41 16.11
C SER A 4 14.33 -3.42 16.38
N TYR A 5 15.06 -2.59 15.65
CA TYR A 5 16.53 -2.48 15.79
C TYR A 5 16.95 -2.02 17.20
N ASN A 6 16.16 -1.11 17.81
CA ASN A 6 16.41 -0.62 19.17
C ASN A 6 16.35 -1.73 20.24
N ALA A 7 15.50 -2.73 20.05
CA ALA A 7 15.40 -3.87 20.96
C ALA A 7 16.61 -4.81 20.85
N LEU A 8 17.17 -4.96 19.64
CA LEU A 8 18.36 -5.78 19.40
C LEU A 8 19.62 -5.10 19.98
N ALA A 9 19.76 -3.79 19.77
CA ALA A 9 20.88 -2.99 20.27
C ALA A 9 20.99 -2.99 21.80
N GLN A 10 19.86 -2.98 22.52
CA GLN A 10 19.83 -3.11 23.98
C GLN A 10 20.29 -4.49 24.48
N SER A 11 20.01 -5.56 23.73
CA SER A 11 20.47 -6.92 24.08
C SER A 11 21.99 -7.09 23.91
N LEU A 12 22.60 -6.36 22.98
CA LEU A 12 24.03 -6.39 22.68
C LEU A 12 24.88 -5.57 23.68
N GLN A 13 24.25 -4.70 24.48
CA GLN A 13 24.93 -3.90 25.51
C GLN A 13 25.30 -4.72 26.77
N GLY A 14 24.82 -5.97 26.90
CA GLY A 14 25.10 -6.84 28.04
C GLY A 14 26.38 -7.71 27.97
N ARG A 15 27.22 -7.59 26.92
CA ARG A 15 28.47 -8.37 26.80
C ARG A 15 29.67 -7.46 26.52
N SER A 16 30.34 -7.07 27.60
CA SER A 16 31.59 -6.32 27.61
C SER A 16 32.77 -7.25 27.36
N SER A 17 33.50 -7.05 26.25
CA SER A 17 34.96 -7.13 26.18
C SER A 17 35.42 -6.90 24.73
N CYS A 18 36.15 -5.81 24.52
CA CYS A 18 37.04 -5.65 23.37
C CYS A 18 38.31 -6.50 23.60
N PHE A 19 39.03 -6.89 22.54
CA PHE A 19 40.50 -7.01 22.41
C PHE A 19 40.96 -8.12 21.43
N ILE A 20 42.06 -7.83 20.71
CA ILE A 20 42.96 -8.74 19.96
C ILE A 20 44.40 -8.32 20.36
N PRO A 21 45.46 -9.16 20.47
CA PRO A 21 45.59 -10.49 21.11
C PRO A 21 46.84 -10.67 22.06
N LYS A 22 46.83 -11.77 22.84
CA LYS A 22 47.92 -12.54 23.55
C LYS A 22 48.53 -12.03 24.89
N PRO A 23 49.11 -12.92 25.74
CA PRO A 23 48.60 -14.17 26.32
C PRO A 23 48.77 -14.24 27.88
N LEU A 24 48.30 -15.34 28.49
CA LEU A 24 48.50 -15.84 29.88
C LEU A 24 47.53 -15.40 31.02
N CYS A 25 47.14 -16.44 31.77
CA CYS A 25 46.69 -16.51 33.17
C CYS A 25 45.18 -16.41 33.54
N ILE A 26 44.62 -17.61 33.83
CA ILE A 26 43.84 -18.05 35.01
C ILE A 26 42.82 -17.07 35.64
N GLY A 27 41.57 -17.54 35.79
CA GLY A 27 40.75 -17.23 36.98
C GLY A 27 39.25 -16.91 36.77
N ASP A 28 38.43 -17.91 37.04
CA ASP A 28 37.13 -17.91 37.74
C ASP A 28 35.81 -17.26 37.23
N ALA A 29 34.86 -18.20 37.14
CA ALA A 29 33.40 -18.26 37.32
C ALA A 29 32.52 -17.08 37.81
N LYS A 30 31.23 -17.26 37.43
CA LYS A 30 29.93 -16.66 37.87
C LYS A 30 29.45 -15.55 36.92
N GLN A 31 28.20 -15.51 36.45
CA GLN A 31 26.92 -15.96 37.04
C GLN A 31 25.89 -16.06 35.90
N ARG A 32 25.14 -17.17 35.78
CA ARG A 32 24.05 -17.33 34.81
C ARG A 32 22.83 -16.51 35.26
N SER A 33 22.61 -15.34 34.65
CA SER A 33 21.31 -14.67 34.65
C SER A 33 20.45 -15.28 33.54
N ARG A 34 19.30 -15.86 33.91
CA ARG A 34 18.26 -16.25 32.95
C ARG A 34 17.63 -14.98 32.38
N SER A 35 18.09 -14.56 31.21
CA SER A 35 17.41 -13.54 30.42
C SER A 35 16.25 -14.20 29.69
N SER A 36 15.03 -13.95 30.15
CA SER A 36 13.80 -14.23 29.40
C SER A 36 13.83 -13.44 28.09
N VAL A 37 14.01 -14.14 26.98
CA VAL A 37 13.82 -13.58 25.64
C VAL A 37 12.33 -13.27 25.51
N VAL A 38 12.00 -11.98 25.51
CA VAL A 38 10.65 -11.50 25.20
C VAL A 38 10.48 -11.63 23.70
N PHE A 39 9.79 -12.68 23.26
CA PHE A 39 9.27 -12.77 21.90
C PHE A 39 8.32 -11.59 21.69
N ALA A 40 8.55 -10.77 20.64
CA ALA A 40 7.56 -9.82 20.15
C ALA A 40 6.32 -10.62 19.76
N SER A 41 5.27 -10.45 20.55
CA SER A 41 4.44 -11.57 20.98
C SER A 41 3.22 -11.81 20.10
N ASN A 42 2.75 -13.05 20.20
CA ASN A 42 1.37 -13.46 19.97
C ASN A 42 0.35 -12.51 20.65
N ASP A 43 0.75 -11.73 21.65
CA ASP A 43 -0.14 -10.87 22.44
C ASP A 43 -0.75 -9.72 21.65
N LYS A 44 -0.09 -9.18 20.61
CA LYS A 44 -0.71 -8.12 19.79
C LYS A 44 -1.83 -8.66 18.91
N ASN A 45 -1.64 -9.85 18.33
CA ASN A 45 -2.69 -10.54 17.58
C ASN A 45 -3.81 -11.04 18.50
N ILE A 46 -3.48 -11.56 19.69
CA ILE A 46 -4.47 -11.94 20.70
C ILE A 46 -5.26 -10.71 21.19
N ALA A 47 -4.60 -9.58 21.44
CA ALA A 47 -5.27 -8.35 21.87
C ALA A 47 -6.12 -7.73 20.75
N LEU A 48 -5.69 -7.82 19.49
CA LEU A 48 -6.49 -7.40 18.35
C LEU A 48 -7.71 -8.31 18.19
N GLN A 49 -7.51 -9.64 18.25
CA GLN A 49 -8.59 -10.62 18.15
C GLN A 49 -9.61 -10.43 19.27
N ALA A 50 -9.18 -10.23 20.52
CA ALA A 50 -10.08 -9.95 21.64
C ALA A 50 -10.86 -8.63 21.48
N LYS A 51 -10.27 -7.62 20.83
CA LYS A 51 -10.99 -6.38 20.49
C LYS A 51 -12.00 -6.60 19.37
N VAL A 52 -11.63 -7.37 18.35
CA VAL A 52 -12.53 -7.77 17.26
C VAL A 52 -13.70 -8.56 17.83
N ASP A 53 -13.47 -9.55 18.68
CA ASP A 53 -14.54 -10.34 19.30
C ASP A 53 -15.52 -9.46 20.09
N LYS A 54 -15.01 -8.53 20.92
CA LYS A 54 -15.86 -7.56 21.63
C LYS A 54 -16.66 -6.64 20.71
N LEU A 55 -16.15 -6.34 19.52
CA LEU A 55 -16.88 -5.58 18.50
C LEU A 55 -17.96 -6.46 17.86
N LEU A 56 -17.64 -7.70 17.52
CA LEU A 56 -18.57 -8.65 16.90
C LEU A 56 -19.75 -8.99 17.82
N ASP A 57 -19.52 -9.05 19.13
CA ASP A 57 -20.56 -9.30 20.15
C ASP A 57 -21.56 -8.13 20.29
N ARG A 58 -21.22 -6.96 19.74
CA ARG A 58 -22.06 -5.76 19.77
C ARG A 58 -22.98 -5.63 18.56
N ILE A 59 -22.80 -6.50 17.56
CA ILE A 59 -23.58 -6.49 16.33
C ILE A 59 -24.86 -7.28 16.56
N LYS A 60 -25.96 -6.72 16.07
CA LYS A 60 -27.28 -7.33 16.13
C LYS A 60 -27.44 -8.23 14.91
N TRP A 61 -27.04 -9.48 15.08
CA TRP A 61 -27.25 -10.53 14.10
C TRP A 61 -28.72 -10.95 14.07
N ASP A 62 -29.25 -11.26 12.88
CA ASP A 62 -30.58 -11.82 12.72
C ASP A 62 -30.68 -13.24 13.30
N GLU A 63 -31.87 -13.86 13.25
CA GLU A 63 -32.11 -15.22 13.74
C GLU A 63 -31.24 -16.29 13.06
N LYS A 64 -30.64 -15.97 11.91
CA LYS A 64 -29.74 -16.84 11.14
C LYS A 64 -28.27 -16.51 11.38
N GLY A 65 -27.96 -15.58 12.28
CA GLY A 65 -26.60 -15.15 12.57
C GLY A 65 -26.01 -14.22 11.51
N LEU A 66 -26.86 -13.52 10.75
CA LEU A 66 -26.47 -12.66 9.62
C LEU A 66 -26.80 -11.19 9.86
N ALA A 67 -25.98 -10.32 9.28
CA ALA A 67 -26.24 -8.89 9.15
C ALA A 67 -26.11 -8.49 7.67
N VAL A 68 -26.77 -7.40 7.29
CA VAL A 68 -26.59 -6.83 5.94
C VAL A 68 -25.20 -6.19 5.88
N ALA A 69 -24.48 -6.44 4.79
CA ALA A 69 -23.19 -5.82 4.50
C ALA A 69 -23.25 -5.14 3.13
N ILE A 70 -23.03 -3.83 3.12
CA ILE A 70 -23.07 -2.97 1.94
C ILE A 70 -21.63 -2.62 1.58
N ALA A 71 -21.15 -3.00 0.40
CA ALA A 71 -19.88 -2.50 -0.10
C ALA A 71 -20.10 -1.15 -0.80
N GLN A 72 -19.35 -0.14 -0.39
CA GLN A 72 -19.44 1.22 -0.92
C GLN A 72 -18.07 1.68 -1.41
N ASN A 73 -18.06 2.30 -2.59
CA ASN A 73 -16.87 2.93 -3.13
C ASN A 73 -16.56 4.21 -2.32
N VAL A 74 -15.36 4.28 -1.76
CA VAL A 74 -14.90 5.40 -0.94
C VAL A 74 -14.80 6.73 -1.72
N ASP A 75 -14.57 6.67 -3.03
CA ASP A 75 -14.39 7.84 -3.88
C ASP A 75 -15.71 8.33 -4.44
N THR A 76 -16.45 7.40 -5.04
CA THR A 76 -17.66 7.77 -5.77
C THR A 76 -18.87 7.91 -4.87
N GLY A 77 -18.81 7.32 -3.67
CA GLY A 77 -19.95 7.12 -2.79
C GLY A 77 -20.94 6.08 -3.31
N ALA A 78 -20.71 5.49 -4.49
CA ALA A 78 -21.61 4.51 -5.08
C ALA A 78 -21.67 3.25 -4.21
N VAL A 79 -22.90 2.77 -3.99
CA VAL A 79 -23.10 1.43 -3.46
C VAL A 79 -22.70 0.45 -4.56
N LEU A 80 -21.70 -0.37 -4.29
CA LEU A 80 -21.16 -1.33 -5.25
C LEU A 80 -21.99 -2.62 -5.30
N MET A 81 -22.28 -3.17 -4.12
CA MET A 81 -23.10 -4.36 -3.96
C MET A 81 -23.59 -4.51 -2.51
N GLN A 82 -24.61 -5.35 -2.33
CA GLN A 82 -25.05 -5.80 -1.02
C GLN A 82 -24.84 -7.32 -0.91
N GLY A 83 -24.31 -7.75 0.24
CA GLY A 83 -24.22 -9.15 0.64
C GLY A 83 -24.60 -9.32 2.11
N PHE A 84 -24.56 -10.55 2.60
CA PHE A 84 -24.75 -10.84 4.02
C PHE A 84 -23.39 -11.10 4.64
N ALA A 85 -23.19 -10.68 5.87
CA ALA A 85 -22.03 -11.06 6.67
C ALA A 85 -22.52 -11.85 7.87
N ASN A 86 -21.80 -12.93 8.20
CA ASN A 86 -21.89 -13.53 9.52
C ASN A 86 -20.67 -13.10 10.35
N ARG A 87 -20.58 -13.59 11.59
CA ARG A 87 -19.48 -13.27 12.50
C ARG A 87 -18.10 -13.54 11.89
N GLU A 88 -17.91 -14.69 11.24
CA GLU A 88 -16.62 -15.03 10.60
C GLU A 88 -16.32 -14.14 9.39
N ALA A 89 -17.30 -13.86 8.54
CA ALA A 89 -17.10 -13.01 7.35
C ALA A 89 -16.63 -11.60 7.73
N LEU A 90 -17.21 -11.01 8.77
CA LEU A 90 -16.79 -9.71 9.25
C LEU A 90 -15.39 -9.75 9.89
N SER A 91 -15.09 -10.78 10.70
CA SER A 91 -13.74 -10.97 11.26
C SER A 91 -12.68 -11.08 10.17
N THR A 92 -12.96 -11.86 9.12
CA THR A 92 -12.09 -12.02 7.95
C THR A 92 -11.95 -10.71 7.19
N THR A 93 -13.01 -9.92 7.04
CA THR A 93 -12.94 -8.60 6.39
C THR A 93 -12.04 -7.64 7.16
N ILE A 94 -12.19 -7.56 8.49
CA ILE A 94 -11.37 -6.69 9.35
C ILE A 94 -9.88 -7.06 9.25
N THR A 95 -9.59 -8.36 9.21
CA THR A 95 -8.22 -8.88 9.22
C THR A 95 -7.55 -8.80 7.84
N SER A 96 -8.25 -9.25 6.79
CA SER A 96 -7.71 -9.33 5.44
C SER A 96 -7.77 -7.99 4.69
N ARG A 97 -8.60 -7.05 5.15
CA ARG A 97 -8.94 -5.81 4.44
C ARG A 97 -9.52 -6.05 3.05
N LYS A 98 -10.19 -7.19 2.84
CA LYS A 98 -10.95 -7.49 1.63
C LYS A 98 -12.41 -7.75 2.00
N ALA A 99 -13.34 -7.30 1.17
CA ALA A 99 -14.77 -7.50 1.43
C ALA A 99 -15.12 -9.01 1.40
N THR A 100 -15.34 -9.60 2.57
CA THR A 100 -15.77 -10.99 2.73
C THR A 100 -17.23 -11.03 3.17
N PHE A 101 -18.00 -11.86 2.48
CA PHE A 101 -19.42 -12.09 2.70
C PHE A 101 -19.67 -13.55 3.07
N PHE A 102 -20.86 -13.82 3.57
CA PHE A 102 -21.41 -15.16 3.78
C PHE A 102 -22.46 -15.45 2.71
N SER A 103 -22.23 -16.48 1.90
CA SER A 103 -23.19 -16.92 0.89
C SER A 103 -24.30 -17.74 1.53
N ARG A 104 -25.52 -17.19 1.61
CA ARG A 104 -26.68 -17.89 2.19
C ARG A 104 -27.03 -19.19 1.45
N SER A 105 -26.83 -19.22 0.13
CA SER A 105 -27.14 -20.40 -0.69
C SER A 105 -26.09 -21.50 -0.58
N ARG A 106 -24.81 -21.14 -0.46
CA ARG A 106 -23.70 -22.09 -0.34
C ARG A 106 -23.37 -22.44 1.11
N SER A 107 -23.84 -21.64 2.07
CA SER A 107 -23.48 -21.73 3.49
C SER A 107 -21.96 -21.66 3.73
N THR A 108 -21.27 -20.82 2.96
CA THR A 108 -19.81 -20.65 3.03
C THR A 108 -19.41 -19.18 3.04
N LEU A 109 -18.21 -18.91 3.55
CA LEU A 109 -17.53 -17.64 3.33
C LEU A 109 -17.21 -17.44 1.85
N TRP A 110 -17.21 -16.20 1.41
CA TRP A 110 -16.86 -15.80 0.05
C TRP A 110 -16.23 -14.41 0.07
N THR A 111 -14.96 -14.31 -0.31
CA THR A 111 -14.31 -13.00 -0.47
C THR A 111 -14.54 -12.52 -1.90
N LYS A 112 -15.11 -11.32 -2.05
CA LYS A 112 -15.35 -10.74 -3.37
C LYS A 112 -14.01 -10.62 -4.09
N GLY A 113 -13.94 -11.20 -5.29
CA GLY A 113 -12.74 -11.19 -6.14
C GLY A 113 -11.99 -12.51 -6.22
N GLU A 114 -12.25 -13.49 -5.34
CA GLU A 114 -11.53 -14.79 -5.34
C GLU A 114 -11.55 -15.54 -6.69
N THR A 115 -12.63 -15.40 -7.47
CA THR A 115 -12.75 -16.02 -8.80
C THR A 115 -12.43 -15.07 -9.95
N SER A 116 -12.62 -13.76 -9.75
CA SER A 116 -12.60 -12.77 -10.84
C SER A 116 -11.44 -11.79 -10.77
N ASN A 117 -10.60 -11.85 -9.73
CA ASN A 117 -9.57 -10.87 -9.35
C ASN A 117 -10.07 -9.42 -9.12
N ASN A 118 -11.37 -9.15 -9.24
CA ASN A 118 -11.98 -7.86 -8.91
C ASN A 118 -12.31 -7.82 -7.41
N PHE A 119 -11.29 -7.62 -6.58
CA PHE A 119 -11.45 -7.47 -5.14
C PHE A 119 -12.06 -6.11 -4.78
N ILE A 120 -12.57 -6.01 -3.56
CA ILE A 120 -12.91 -4.72 -2.94
C ILE A 120 -12.02 -4.58 -1.71
N ASN A 121 -11.06 -3.66 -1.77
CA ASN A 121 -10.09 -3.41 -0.73
C ASN A 121 -10.69 -2.46 0.32
N VAL A 122 -10.95 -2.99 1.50
CA VAL A 122 -11.68 -2.31 2.58
C VAL A 122 -10.74 -1.40 3.35
N LEU A 123 -11.00 -0.09 3.26
CA LEU A 123 -10.32 0.96 4.00
C LEU A 123 -10.87 1.07 5.42
N ASP A 124 -12.19 0.95 5.57
CA ASP A 124 -12.86 1.09 6.85
C ASP A 124 -14.19 0.33 6.90
N VAL A 125 -14.67 0.09 8.12
CA VAL A 125 -15.93 -0.62 8.38
C VAL A 125 -16.79 0.19 9.33
N TYR A 126 -18.01 0.52 8.89
CA TYR A 126 -18.98 1.25 9.69
C TYR A 126 -20.15 0.35 10.08
N LEU A 127 -20.67 0.57 11.28
CA LEU A 127 -21.94 -0.01 11.74
C LEU A 127 -22.98 1.09 11.77
N ASP A 128 -24.23 0.76 11.47
CA ASP A 128 -25.35 1.67 11.68
C ASP A 128 -25.72 1.82 13.16
N CYS A 129 -26.74 2.64 13.44
CA CYS A 129 -27.04 3.10 14.79
C CYS A 129 -27.56 1.99 15.73
N ASP A 130 -28.27 1.02 15.20
CA ASP A 130 -28.82 -0.16 15.88
C ASP A 130 -28.03 -1.44 15.59
N ARG A 131 -26.96 -1.33 14.80
CA ARG A 131 -25.91 -2.32 14.58
C ARG A 131 -26.39 -3.59 13.90
N ASP A 132 -27.38 -3.53 13.02
CA ASP A 132 -27.82 -4.64 12.18
C ASP A 132 -27.46 -4.48 10.69
N SER A 133 -26.82 -3.37 10.33
CA SER A 133 -26.24 -3.13 9.01
C SER A 133 -24.79 -2.66 9.08
N ILE A 134 -23.99 -3.11 8.11
CA ILE A 134 -22.55 -2.89 8.03
C ILE A 134 -22.22 -2.24 6.68
N ILE A 135 -21.39 -1.21 6.69
CA ILE A 135 -20.77 -0.66 5.47
C ILE A 135 -19.30 -1.10 5.42
N TYR A 136 -18.93 -1.74 4.31
CA TYR A 136 -17.55 -1.94 3.89
C TYR A 136 -17.16 -0.79 2.95
N LEU A 137 -16.44 0.20 3.48
CA LEU A 137 -15.98 1.35 2.70
C LEU A 137 -14.62 1.03 2.09
N GLY A 138 -14.52 1.03 0.76
CA GLY A 138 -13.31 0.54 0.09
C GLY A 138 -13.17 0.94 -1.38
N THR A 139 -12.09 0.47 -2.00
CA THR A 139 -11.77 0.68 -3.42
C THR A 139 -11.85 -0.64 -4.18
N PRO A 140 -12.63 -0.73 -5.27
CA PRO A 140 -12.68 -1.92 -6.12
C PRO A 140 -11.45 -2.00 -7.05
N ASP A 141 -10.91 -3.21 -7.27
CA ASP A 141 -9.79 -3.46 -8.22
C ASP A 141 -10.25 -3.61 -9.68
N GLY A 142 -11.56 -3.60 -9.91
CA GLY A 142 -12.20 -3.78 -11.22
C GLY A 142 -13.72 -3.77 -11.09
N PRO A 143 -14.47 -4.09 -12.15
CA PRO A 143 -15.93 -4.06 -12.09
C PRO A 143 -16.46 -5.01 -11.00
N THR A 144 -17.37 -4.47 -10.17
CA THR A 144 -17.96 -5.26 -9.07
C THR A 144 -18.94 -6.28 -9.62
N CYS A 145 -19.72 -5.91 -10.63
CA CYS A 145 -20.76 -6.76 -11.19
C CYS A 145 -20.18 -7.77 -12.18
N HIS A 146 -20.80 -8.95 -12.24
CA HIS A 146 -20.46 -10.02 -13.18
C HIS A 146 -20.80 -9.65 -14.64
N THR A 147 -21.63 -8.64 -14.86
CA THR A 147 -21.93 -8.09 -16.19
C THR A 147 -20.81 -7.19 -16.74
N GLY A 148 -19.81 -6.87 -15.92
CA GLY A 148 -18.79 -5.87 -16.24
C GLY A 148 -19.14 -4.45 -15.78
N ALA A 149 -20.34 -4.23 -15.21
CA ALA A 149 -20.69 -2.95 -14.61
C ALA A 149 -19.95 -2.69 -13.29
N GLU A 150 -19.71 -1.41 -12.98
CA GLU A 150 -19.02 -0.99 -11.75
C GLU A 150 -19.77 -1.35 -10.47
N THR A 151 -21.11 -1.30 -10.53
CA THR A 151 -22.04 -1.58 -9.44
C THR A 151 -23.09 -2.61 -9.89
N CYS A 152 -23.70 -3.31 -8.93
CA CYS A 152 -24.90 -4.11 -9.17
C CYS A 152 -26.17 -3.26 -9.34
N TYR A 153 -26.13 -1.95 -9.05
CA TYR A 153 -27.28 -1.04 -9.06
C TYR A 153 -27.27 -0.14 -10.31
N TYR A 154 -27.48 -0.74 -11.48
CA TYR A 154 -27.41 -0.06 -12.79
C TYR A 154 -28.76 0.05 -13.51
N THR A 155 -29.85 -0.37 -12.86
CA THR A 155 -31.21 -0.36 -13.44
C THR A 155 -32.11 0.57 -12.62
N SER A 156 -32.62 1.63 -13.27
CA SER A 156 -33.55 2.60 -12.67
C SER A 156 -34.99 2.07 -12.71
N VAL A 157 -35.67 2.05 -11.56
CA VAL A 157 -37.09 1.67 -11.49
C VAL A 157 -37.96 2.67 -12.24
N LEU A 158 -37.64 3.97 -12.18
CA LEU A 158 -38.43 5.00 -12.87
C LEU A 158 -38.34 4.85 -14.39
N ASP A 159 -37.18 4.48 -14.91
CA ASP A 159 -36.97 4.32 -16.34
C ASP A 159 -37.75 3.09 -16.85
N GLN A 160 -37.81 2.01 -16.05
CA GLN A 160 -38.66 0.85 -16.33
C GLN A 160 -40.16 1.17 -16.32
N LEU A 161 -40.59 2.11 -15.47
CA LEU A 161 -42.00 2.50 -15.40
C LEU A 161 -42.44 3.41 -16.55
N ASN A 162 -41.49 4.07 -17.21
CA ASN A 162 -41.77 4.98 -18.33
C ASN A 162 -41.63 4.31 -19.71
N ASP A 163 -41.43 2.99 -19.77
CA ASP A 163 -41.14 2.22 -20.99
C ASP A 163 -39.98 2.82 -21.82
N ASP A 164 -39.03 3.49 -21.16
CA ASP A 164 -37.87 4.07 -21.81
C ASP A 164 -36.85 2.97 -22.12
N GLU A 165 -37.11 2.18 -23.17
CA GLU A 165 -36.20 1.17 -23.73
C GLU A 165 -34.84 1.76 -24.15
N ALA A 166 -34.76 3.09 -24.30
CA ALA A 166 -33.56 3.83 -24.71
C ALA A 166 -32.69 4.33 -23.56
N SER A 167 -33.06 4.08 -22.29
CA SER A 167 -32.23 4.45 -21.15
C SER A 167 -31.11 3.41 -20.96
N GLY A 168 -29.92 3.68 -21.50
CA GLY A 168 -28.73 2.87 -21.22
C GLY A 168 -28.44 2.78 -19.71
N ASP A 169 -27.58 1.84 -19.30
CA ASP A 169 -27.23 1.57 -17.90
C ASP A 169 -27.03 2.86 -17.08
N LYS A 170 -28.04 3.22 -16.30
CA LYS A 170 -28.01 4.40 -15.43
C LYS A 170 -27.57 3.96 -14.06
N LEU A 171 -26.26 4.00 -13.86
CA LEU A 171 -25.63 3.69 -12.58
C LEU A 171 -26.23 4.58 -11.48
N ALA A 172 -26.46 3.99 -10.30
CA ALA A 172 -26.78 4.74 -9.08
C ALA A 172 -25.56 5.56 -8.60
N SER A 173 -25.22 6.58 -9.38
CA SER A 173 -24.03 7.42 -9.22
C SER A 173 -24.36 8.75 -8.54
N THR A 174 -23.36 9.34 -7.89
CA THR A 174 -23.47 10.70 -7.35
C THR A 174 -23.45 11.75 -8.47
N THR A 175 -23.81 12.99 -8.14
CA THR A 175 -23.94 14.10 -9.11
C THR A 175 -22.67 14.35 -9.92
N LEU A 176 -21.50 14.32 -9.28
CA LEU A 176 -20.22 14.58 -9.95
C LEU A 176 -19.84 13.45 -10.93
N TYR A 177 -20.04 12.18 -10.56
CA TYR A 177 -19.77 11.07 -11.47
C TYR A 177 -20.77 10.99 -12.61
N SER A 178 -22.03 11.38 -12.36
CA SER A 178 -23.03 11.56 -13.41
C SER A 178 -22.61 12.64 -14.40
N LEU A 179 -22.07 13.76 -13.90
CA LEU A 179 -21.53 14.82 -14.74
C LEU A 179 -20.32 14.35 -15.57
N GLU A 180 -19.39 13.59 -14.98
CA GLU A 180 -18.23 13.02 -15.69
C GLU A 180 -18.67 12.11 -16.85
N SER A 181 -19.66 11.25 -16.62
CA SER A 181 -20.24 10.38 -17.65
C SER A 181 -20.89 11.20 -18.78
N ILE A 182 -21.65 12.25 -18.45
CA ILE A 182 -22.26 13.15 -19.46
C ILE A 182 -21.18 13.87 -20.29
N ILE A 183 -20.13 14.38 -19.65
CA ILE A 183 -19.02 15.06 -20.35
C ILE A 183 -18.30 14.07 -21.27
N SER A 184 -18.06 12.84 -20.80
CA SER A 184 -17.42 11.78 -21.59
C SER A 184 -18.24 11.41 -22.82
N LYS A 185 -19.56 11.23 -22.66
CA LYS A 185 -20.48 11.00 -23.78
C LYS A 185 -20.45 12.16 -24.80
N ARG A 186 -20.46 13.41 -24.31
CA ARG A 186 -20.35 14.60 -25.18
C ARG A 186 -18.99 14.69 -25.89
N LYS A 187 -17.91 14.20 -25.27
CA LYS A 187 -16.58 14.10 -25.89
C LYS A 187 -16.58 13.08 -27.03
N GLU A 188 -17.19 11.91 -26.83
CA GLU A 188 -17.36 10.89 -27.87
C GLU A 188 -18.19 11.42 -29.05
N GLU A 189 -19.35 12.03 -28.77
CA GLU A 189 -20.20 12.68 -29.79
C GLU A 189 -19.46 13.80 -30.55
N SER A 190 -18.46 14.42 -29.92
CA SER A 190 -17.64 15.46 -30.55
C SER A 190 -16.72 14.93 -31.65
N THR A 191 -16.48 13.62 -31.71
CA THR A 191 -15.69 12.97 -32.77
C THR A 191 -16.49 12.76 -34.06
N LEU A 192 -17.83 12.82 -33.97
CA LEU A 192 -18.71 12.64 -35.12
C LEU A 192 -18.91 13.98 -35.87
N PRO A 193 -19.09 13.95 -37.21
CA PRO A 193 -19.50 15.12 -37.98
C PRO A 193 -20.80 15.67 -37.40
N GLN A 194 -20.84 16.98 -37.14
CA GLN A 194 -22.05 17.61 -36.61
C GLN A 194 -22.74 18.47 -37.66
N GLU A 195 -24.05 18.27 -37.78
CA GLU A 195 -24.95 19.20 -38.44
C GLU A 195 -25.55 20.13 -37.36
N GLY A 196 -25.34 21.45 -37.50
CA GLY A 196 -25.91 22.46 -36.60
C GLY A 196 -24.92 23.09 -35.60
N LYS A 197 -25.46 23.80 -34.59
CA LYS A 197 -24.67 24.52 -33.58
C LYS A 197 -24.07 23.54 -32.56
N PRO A 198 -22.76 23.60 -32.27
CA PRO A 198 -22.14 22.71 -31.30
C PRO A 198 -22.64 22.96 -29.88
N SER A 199 -22.75 21.88 -29.10
CA SER A 199 -23.08 21.97 -27.67
C SER A 199 -22.02 22.78 -26.92
N TRP A 200 -22.39 23.35 -25.76
CA TRP A 200 -21.45 24.14 -24.95
C TRP A 200 -20.19 23.33 -24.58
N THR A 201 -20.36 22.08 -24.13
CA THR A 201 -19.24 21.18 -23.82
C THR A 201 -18.36 20.93 -25.04
N ARG A 202 -18.94 20.71 -26.23
CA ARG A 202 -18.16 20.50 -27.46
C ARG A 202 -17.29 21.71 -27.79
N ARG A 203 -17.85 22.93 -27.69
CA ARG A 203 -17.09 24.17 -27.91
C ARG A 203 -15.88 24.26 -26.97
N LEU A 204 -16.09 24.00 -25.69
CA LEU A 204 -15.03 23.98 -24.68
C LEU A 204 -13.97 22.89 -24.97
N LEU A 205 -14.39 21.70 -25.41
CA LEU A 205 -13.47 20.62 -25.76
C LEU A 205 -12.61 20.94 -27.00
N THR A 206 -13.14 21.72 -27.94
CA THR A 206 -12.44 22.09 -29.19
C THR A 206 -11.59 23.36 -29.10
N ASP A 207 -11.83 24.23 -28.11
CA ASP A 207 -11.13 25.50 -27.95
C ASP A 207 -10.46 25.60 -26.57
N ASP A 208 -9.16 25.28 -26.55
CA ASP A 208 -8.32 25.28 -25.35
C ASP A 208 -8.22 26.66 -24.69
N SER A 209 -8.21 27.72 -25.50
CA SER A 209 -8.11 29.09 -25.02
C SER A 209 -9.40 29.51 -24.32
N LEU A 210 -10.55 29.21 -24.94
CA LEU A 210 -11.86 29.45 -24.34
C LEU A 210 -12.03 28.68 -23.03
N LEU A 211 -11.68 27.39 -23.01
CA LEU A 211 -11.78 26.57 -21.80
C LEU A 211 -10.91 27.11 -20.66
N CYS A 212 -9.64 27.43 -20.93
CA CYS A 212 -8.77 28.01 -19.91
C CYS A 212 -9.23 29.40 -19.46
N SER A 213 -9.80 30.20 -20.37
CA SER A 213 -10.36 31.51 -20.04
C SER A 213 -11.53 31.37 -19.08
N LYS A 214 -12.50 30.49 -19.39
CA LYS A 214 -13.66 30.23 -18.53
C LYS A 214 -13.24 29.75 -17.15
N ILE A 215 -12.31 28.79 -17.04
CA ILE A 215 -11.84 28.31 -15.72
C ILE A 215 -11.28 29.46 -14.87
N ARG A 216 -10.52 30.38 -15.47
CA ARG A 216 -9.95 31.53 -14.74
C ARG A 216 -11.03 32.54 -14.34
N GLU A 217 -11.98 32.79 -15.24
CA GLU A 217 -13.12 33.68 -15.01
C GLU A 217 -13.96 33.16 -13.84
N GLU A 218 -14.44 31.91 -13.87
CA GLU A 218 -15.32 31.41 -12.80
C GLU A 218 -14.58 31.30 -11.46
N ALA A 219 -13.26 31.03 -11.48
CA ALA A 219 -12.45 31.03 -10.26
C ALA A 219 -12.30 32.43 -9.66
N ASP A 220 -12.20 33.46 -10.49
CA ASP A 220 -12.19 34.86 -10.07
C ASP A 220 -13.58 35.29 -9.56
N GLU A 221 -14.65 34.93 -10.26
CA GLU A 221 -16.04 35.19 -9.84
C GLU A 221 -16.35 34.52 -8.50
N LEU A 222 -15.92 33.27 -8.29
CA LEU A 222 -16.03 32.59 -7.00
C LEU A 222 -15.35 33.39 -5.87
N CYS A 223 -14.16 33.93 -6.11
CA CYS A 223 -13.45 34.76 -5.13
C CYS A 223 -14.20 36.07 -4.87
N ARG A 224 -14.72 36.72 -5.91
CA ARG A 224 -15.51 37.95 -5.79
C ARG A 224 -16.76 37.77 -4.95
N THR A 225 -17.41 36.60 -4.99
CA THR A 225 -18.59 36.35 -4.13
C THR A 225 -18.28 36.60 -2.64
N LEU A 226 -17.05 36.32 -2.20
CA LEU A 226 -16.58 36.60 -0.84
C LEU A 226 -16.21 38.08 -0.64
N GLU A 227 -15.50 38.68 -1.60
CA GLU A 227 -15.00 40.06 -1.52
C GLU A 227 -16.15 41.08 -1.52
N ASP A 228 -17.12 40.86 -2.40
CA ASP A 228 -18.29 41.71 -2.60
C ASP A 228 -19.43 41.38 -1.64
N LYS A 229 -19.25 40.34 -0.79
CA LYS A 229 -20.22 39.87 0.21
C LYS A 229 -21.56 39.51 -0.42
N GLU A 230 -21.51 38.74 -1.49
CA GLU A 230 -22.70 38.23 -2.17
C GLU A 230 -23.41 37.15 -1.33
N GLU A 231 -24.65 36.84 -1.72
CA GLU A 231 -25.44 35.78 -1.08
C GLU A 231 -24.84 34.39 -1.31
N GLU A 232 -25.03 33.49 -0.35
CA GLU A 232 -24.46 32.12 -0.38
C GLU A 232 -24.83 31.33 -1.65
N SER A 233 -26.01 31.59 -2.21
CA SER A 233 -26.46 30.96 -3.46
C SER A 233 -25.59 31.32 -4.66
N ARG A 234 -25.02 32.53 -4.67
CA ARG A 234 -24.13 32.99 -5.74
C ARG A 234 -22.78 32.28 -5.65
N THR A 235 -22.21 32.15 -4.45
CA THR A 235 -21.01 31.33 -4.21
C THR A 235 -21.21 29.88 -4.65
N ALA A 236 -22.37 29.29 -4.38
CA ALA A 236 -22.69 27.93 -4.83
C ALA A 236 -22.75 27.82 -6.37
N SER A 237 -23.33 28.81 -7.05
CA SER A 237 -23.38 28.88 -8.51
C SER A 237 -21.98 28.96 -9.12
N GLU A 238 -21.14 29.89 -8.64
CA GLU A 238 -19.79 30.07 -9.17
C GLU A 238 -18.91 28.85 -8.92
N MET A 239 -19.03 28.22 -7.75
CA MET A 239 -18.31 26.98 -7.48
C MET A 239 -18.78 25.84 -8.40
N ALA A 240 -20.07 25.77 -8.74
CA ALA A 240 -20.57 24.79 -9.69
C ALA A 240 -19.97 25.00 -11.09
N ASP A 241 -19.84 26.25 -11.53
CA ASP A 241 -19.22 26.59 -12.81
C ASP A 241 -17.71 26.30 -12.84
N VAL A 242 -17.00 26.58 -11.73
CA VAL A 242 -15.59 26.16 -11.55
C VAL A 242 -15.45 24.64 -11.68
N LEU A 243 -16.28 23.87 -10.97
CA LEU A 243 -16.25 22.42 -11.02
C LEU A 243 -16.56 21.90 -12.42
N TYR A 244 -17.61 22.41 -13.07
CA TYR A 244 -17.99 22.00 -14.41
C TYR A 244 -16.86 22.21 -15.42
N HIS A 245 -16.29 23.42 -15.49
CA HIS A 245 -15.23 23.72 -16.46
C HIS A 245 -13.94 22.95 -16.15
N ALA A 246 -13.58 22.78 -14.86
CA ALA A 246 -12.46 21.94 -14.47
C ALA A 246 -12.64 20.48 -14.89
N MET A 247 -13.85 19.92 -14.74
CA MET A 247 -14.15 18.55 -15.18
C MET A 247 -14.09 18.39 -16.71
N VAL A 248 -14.48 19.42 -17.48
CA VAL A 248 -14.28 19.41 -18.94
C VAL A 248 -12.80 19.38 -19.31
N LEU A 249 -11.96 20.15 -18.61
CA LEU A 249 -10.50 20.11 -18.79
C LEU A 249 -9.93 18.72 -18.45
N MET A 250 -10.36 18.13 -17.34
CA MET A 250 -9.95 16.79 -16.93
C MET A 250 -10.30 15.75 -18.00
N SER A 251 -11.53 15.74 -18.49
CA SER A 251 -11.97 14.86 -19.57
C SER A 251 -11.14 15.06 -20.84
N LYS A 252 -10.85 16.30 -21.23
CA LYS A 252 -9.97 16.61 -22.38
C LYS A 252 -8.55 16.06 -22.22
N ARG A 253 -8.06 16.01 -20.98
CA ARG A 253 -6.70 15.53 -20.62
C ARG A 253 -6.67 14.05 -20.24
N ASP A 254 -7.79 13.34 -20.37
CA ASP A 254 -7.93 11.93 -20.00
C ASP A 254 -7.58 11.66 -18.53
N VAL A 255 -7.91 12.62 -17.65
CA VAL A 255 -7.77 12.49 -16.19
C VAL A 255 -9.15 12.16 -15.61
N LYS A 256 -9.24 11.08 -14.82
CA LYS A 256 -10.49 10.71 -14.15
C LYS A 256 -10.69 11.50 -12.87
N PHE A 257 -11.93 11.71 -12.45
CA PHE A 257 -12.24 12.35 -11.18
C PHE A 257 -11.73 11.55 -9.97
N GLU A 258 -11.74 10.23 -10.08
CA GLU A 258 -11.11 9.31 -9.11
C GLU A 258 -9.64 9.64 -8.84
N ASP A 259 -8.85 9.98 -9.87
CA ASP A 259 -7.43 10.33 -9.71
C ASP A 259 -7.27 11.59 -8.85
N VAL A 260 -8.17 12.57 -9.01
CA VAL A 260 -8.19 13.80 -8.21
C VAL A 260 -8.54 13.50 -6.76
N LEU A 261 -9.53 12.64 -6.52
CA LEU A 261 -9.91 12.22 -5.17
C LEU A 261 -8.80 11.41 -4.49
N GLU A 262 -8.07 10.56 -5.23
CA GLU A 262 -6.88 9.88 -4.72
C GLU A 262 -5.80 10.88 -4.28
N VAL A 263 -5.53 11.92 -5.08
CA VAL A 263 -4.60 13.00 -4.72
C VAL A 263 -5.09 13.75 -3.48
N LEU A 264 -6.38 14.03 -3.35
CA LEU A 264 -6.94 14.70 -2.17
C LEU A 264 -6.82 13.83 -0.91
N ARG A 265 -7.14 12.55 -0.99
CA ARG A 265 -7.00 11.61 0.14
C ARG A 265 -5.57 11.50 0.63
N LYS A 266 -4.59 11.49 -0.28
CA LYS A 266 -3.17 11.52 0.08
C LYS A 266 -2.80 12.75 0.92
N ARG A 267 -3.55 13.85 0.82
CA ARG A 267 -3.35 15.08 1.60
C ARG A 267 -4.09 15.07 2.94
N PHE A 268 -5.02 14.17 3.22
CA PHE A 268 -5.73 14.16 4.51
C PHE A 268 -4.80 13.89 5.70
N SER A 269 -3.68 13.20 5.46
CA SER A 269 -2.67 12.91 6.49
C SER A 269 -1.51 13.91 6.52
N GLN A 270 -1.56 15.00 5.74
CA GLN A 270 -0.51 16.02 5.64
C GLN A 270 -1.15 17.41 5.64
N SER A 271 -0.76 18.30 6.56
CA SER A 271 -1.37 19.64 6.56
C SER A 271 -1.01 20.40 5.28
N GLY A 272 -1.94 21.22 4.77
CA GLY A 272 -1.68 22.03 3.57
C GLY A 272 -0.50 23.01 3.73
N ILE A 273 -0.17 23.36 4.97
CA ILE A 273 1.00 24.20 5.30
C ILE A 273 2.30 23.39 5.18
N GLU A 274 2.35 22.17 5.73
CA GLU A 274 3.50 21.25 5.58
C GLU A 274 3.72 20.87 4.11
N GLU A 275 2.64 20.63 3.38
CA GLU A 275 2.65 20.36 1.95
C GLU A 275 3.21 21.56 1.17
N LYS A 276 2.72 22.77 1.44
CA LYS A 276 3.22 24.00 0.80
C LYS A 276 4.66 24.36 1.17
N GLN A 277 5.09 24.09 2.41
CA GLN A 277 6.48 24.26 2.84
C GLN A 277 7.43 23.27 2.17
N SER A 278 6.95 22.07 1.83
CA SER A 278 7.71 21.12 1.01
C SER A 278 7.89 21.63 -0.43
N ARG A 279 6.93 22.41 -0.96
CA ARG A 279 6.99 23.03 -2.30
C ARG A 279 7.91 24.25 -2.38
N SER A 280 7.96 25.11 -1.36
CA SER A 280 8.77 26.35 -1.38
C SER A 280 10.29 26.11 -1.32
N LYS A 281 10.73 24.91 -0.95
CA LYS A 281 12.11 24.46 -1.12
C LYS A 281 12.46 24.05 -2.55
N GLY A 282 11.48 24.01 -3.47
CA GLY A 282 11.59 23.45 -4.81
C GLY A 282 11.64 24.45 -5.97
N ASN A 283 12.00 25.73 -5.76
CA ASN A 283 12.12 26.69 -6.87
C ASN A 283 13.58 26.89 -7.33
N ARG A 284 14.14 25.84 -7.95
CA ARG A 284 15.19 25.92 -8.98
C ARG A 284 14.98 24.75 -9.94
N ASN A 285 14.49 25.06 -11.14
CA ASN A 285 14.49 24.26 -12.37
C ASN A 285 14.09 22.76 -12.24
N PRO A 286 12.98 22.28 -12.85
CA PRO A 286 12.53 20.91 -12.68
C PRO A 286 13.36 19.96 -13.56
N ASN A 287 14.58 19.65 -13.14
CA ASN A 287 15.06 18.29 -13.33
C ASN A 287 14.39 17.46 -12.24
N PHE A 288 13.50 16.55 -12.65
CA PHE A 288 12.88 15.55 -11.79
C PHE A 288 13.93 14.92 -10.85
N SER A 289 13.96 15.32 -9.57
CA SER A 289 14.69 14.55 -8.57
C SER A 289 13.77 13.45 -8.05
N ASN A 290 14.05 12.23 -8.49
CA ASN A 290 13.47 10.97 -8.01
C ASN A 290 13.82 10.75 -6.53
N HIS A 291 13.17 11.45 -5.59
CA HIS A 291 13.29 11.08 -4.17
C HIS A 291 12.45 9.83 -3.91
N THR A 292 13.10 8.69 -4.09
CA THR A 292 12.63 7.36 -3.73
C THR A 292 12.99 7.10 -2.27
N LYS A 293 12.11 6.44 -1.50
CA LYS A 293 12.42 6.01 -0.14
C LYS A 293 13.31 4.78 -0.21
N VAL A 294 14.45 4.78 0.49
CA VAL A 294 15.34 3.63 0.48
C VAL A 294 14.84 2.56 1.45
N ILE A 295 14.87 1.30 1.02
CA ILE A 295 14.66 0.12 1.85
C ILE A 295 15.89 -0.77 1.67
N GLY A 296 16.47 -1.23 2.77
CA GLY A 296 17.52 -2.23 2.74
C GLY A 296 16.93 -3.60 2.45
N LEU A 297 17.49 -4.31 1.50
CA LEU A 297 17.06 -5.64 1.06
C LEU A 297 18.24 -6.60 1.14
N ASP A 298 18.01 -7.73 1.81
CA ASP A 298 18.92 -8.88 1.77
C ASP A 298 18.11 -10.16 1.54
N THR A 299 18.80 -11.21 1.09
CA THR A 299 18.21 -12.55 0.94
C THR A 299 19.14 -13.60 1.50
N MET A 300 18.58 -14.61 2.13
CA MET A 300 19.30 -15.79 2.60
C MET A 300 18.71 -17.06 1.98
N MET A 301 19.56 -18.07 1.81
CA MET A 301 19.22 -19.32 1.13
C MET A 301 19.28 -20.50 2.09
N ASN A 302 18.26 -21.35 2.03
CA ASN A 302 18.24 -22.65 2.69
C ASN A 302 18.27 -23.73 1.62
N ARG A 303 19.31 -24.59 1.61
CA ARG A 303 19.34 -25.76 0.75
C ARG A 303 18.59 -26.90 1.44
N VAL A 304 17.44 -27.30 0.89
CA VAL A 304 16.73 -28.49 1.35
C VAL A 304 17.34 -29.71 0.67
N ALA A 305 17.80 -30.68 1.48
CA ALA A 305 18.35 -31.93 0.98
C ALA A 305 17.22 -32.86 0.48
N ASP A 306 16.76 -32.62 -0.74
CA ASP A 306 16.12 -33.64 -1.57
C ASP A 306 17.22 -34.64 -1.99
N GLY A 307 16.98 -35.95 -1.93
CA GLY A 307 17.94 -37.00 -2.28
C GLY A 307 18.47 -36.99 -3.73
N THR A 308 18.17 -35.96 -4.52
CA THR A 308 18.75 -35.68 -5.84
C THR A 308 19.72 -34.49 -5.77
N GLN A 309 20.82 -34.52 -6.55
CA GLN A 309 21.90 -33.52 -6.51
C GLN A 309 21.51 -32.08 -6.95
N ARG A 310 20.21 -31.75 -7.04
CA ARG A 310 19.69 -30.40 -7.28
C ARG A 310 18.56 -30.09 -6.29
N GLY A 311 18.92 -29.80 -5.05
CA GLY A 311 17.97 -29.43 -4.00
C GLY A 311 17.23 -28.11 -4.28
N ILE A 312 15.95 -28.06 -3.91
CA ILE A 312 15.14 -26.83 -3.89
C ILE A 312 15.81 -25.85 -2.91
N THR A 313 15.97 -24.60 -3.33
CA THR A 313 16.55 -23.56 -2.49
C THR A 313 15.45 -22.62 -2.02
N GLU A 314 15.12 -22.66 -0.74
CA GLU A 314 14.15 -21.75 -0.14
C GLU A 314 14.82 -20.42 0.18
N ILE A 315 14.10 -19.31 -0.05
CA ILE A 315 14.63 -17.97 0.18
C ILE A 315 13.93 -17.36 1.40
N SER A 316 14.73 -16.79 2.30
CA SER A 316 14.23 -15.84 3.30
C SER A 316 14.57 -14.43 2.85
N LEU A 317 13.57 -13.56 2.75
CA LEU A 317 13.71 -12.15 2.39
C LEU A 317 13.83 -11.30 3.65
N GLN A 318 14.80 -10.39 3.69
CA GLN A 318 14.95 -9.39 4.74
C GLN A 318 14.71 -8.00 4.17
N LEU A 319 13.86 -7.21 4.81
CA LEU A 319 13.58 -5.83 4.44
C LEU A 319 13.78 -4.94 5.67
N SER A 320 14.61 -3.91 5.56
CA SER A 320 14.88 -2.99 6.66
C SER A 320 14.66 -1.55 6.26
N ASP A 321 14.07 -0.79 7.18
CA ASP A 321 14.17 0.67 7.22
C ASP A 321 15.12 1.11 8.35
N ASP A 322 14.96 2.34 8.84
CA ASP A 322 15.74 2.92 9.94
C ASP A 322 15.41 2.34 11.32
N LYS A 323 14.21 1.77 11.50
CA LYS A 323 13.63 1.40 12.81
C LYS A 323 13.32 -0.08 12.95
N THR A 324 12.98 -0.73 11.84
CA THR A 324 12.38 -2.06 11.80
C THR A 324 13.01 -2.89 10.70
N CYS A 325 13.26 -4.16 11.01
CA CYS A 325 13.60 -5.17 10.02
C CYS A 325 12.51 -6.25 10.01
N LEU A 326 12.00 -6.53 8.82
CA LEU A 326 11.10 -7.64 8.52
C LEU A 326 11.93 -8.80 7.98
N ILE A 327 11.77 -9.96 8.60
CA ILE A 327 12.29 -11.23 8.08
C ILE A 327 11.09 -12.05 7.61
N ILE A 328 11.10 -12.40 6.33
CA ILE A 328 10.01 -13.09 5.62
C ILE A 328 10.56 -14.43 5.12
N PRO A 329 10.38 -15.51 5.88
CA PRO A 329 10.79 -16.84 5.44
C PRO A 329 9.73 -17.39 4.49
N PHE A 330 10.04 -17.54 3.21
CA PHE A 330 9.03 -17.93 2.21
C PHE A 330 8.53 -19.36 2.35
N TYR A 331 9.32 -20.24 2.96
CA TYR A 331 8.91 -21.61 3.27
C TYR A 331 7.72 -21.70 4.25
N LEU A 332 7.38 -20.62 4.94
CA LEU A 332 6.21 -20.55 5.82
C LEU A 332 4.91 -20.19 5.06
N PHE A 333 4.98 -19.94 3.75
CA PHE A 333 3.84 -19.51 2.94
C PHE A 333 3.51 -20.58 1.89
N GLU A 334 2.27 -21.04 1.87
CA GLU A 334 1.75 -21.85 0.75
C GLU A 334 1.68 -21.02 -0.54
N GLU A 335 1.37 -19.73 -0.42
CA GLU A 335 1.38 -18.75 -1.50
C GLU A 335 1.91 -17.39 -0.99
N ILE A 336 2.75 -16.74 -1.79
CA ILE A 336 3.32 -15.43 -1.42
C ILE A 336 2.23 -14.35 -1.53
N PRO A 337 2.00 -13.51 -0.51
CA PRO A 337 0.96 -12.48 -0.56
C PRO A 337 1.16 -11.46 -1.70
N GLN A 338 0.10 -11.18 -2.49
CA GLN A 338 0.11 -10.19 -3.57
C GLN A 338 0.60 -8.80 -3.12
N SER A 339 0.36 -8.43 -1.85
CA SER A 339 0.85 -7.18 -1.26
C SER A 339 2.38 -7.06 -1.30
N LEU A 340 3.11 -8.18 -1.20
CA LEU A 340 4.57 -8.19 -1.27
C LEU A 340 5.06 -7.95 -2.70
N TYR A 341 4.42 -8.57 -3.70
CA TYR A 341 4.69 -8.28 -5.11
C TYR A 341 4.47 -6.81 -5.42
N ASN A 342 3.32 -6.27 -5.00
CA ASN A 342 2.96 -4.87 -5.22
C ASN A 342 3.97 -3.93 -4.56
N PHE A 343 4.40 -4.25 -3.33
CA PHE A 343 5.38 -3.46 -2.59
C PHE A 343 6.75 -3.41 -3.29
N LEU A 344 7.30 -4.56 -3.69
CA LEU A 344 8.60 -4.65 -4.36
C LEU A 344 8.58 -4.03 -5.78
N SER A 345 7.40 -3.97 -6.40
CA SER A 345 7.18 -3.31 -7.69
C SER A 345 6.80 -1.82 -7.58
N TYR A 346 6.70 -1.24 -6.39
CA TYR A 346 6.19 0.12 -6.24
C TYR A 346 7.29 1.17 -6.55
N PRO A 347 7.10 2.07 -7.54
CA PRO A 347 8.17 2.96 -8.03
C PRO A 347 8.72 3.98 -7.02
N ARG A 348 8.03 4.17 -5.88
CA ARG A 348 8.45 5.13 -4.84
C ARG A 348 9.49 4.59 -3.87
N PHE A 349 9.84 3.30 -3.94
CA PHE A 349 10.90 2.72 -3.13
C PHE A 349 12.13 2.41 -3.98
N THR A 350 13.32 2.59 -3.41
CA THR A 350 14.56 2.02 -3.93
C THR A 350 15.04 0.94 -2.98
N PHE A 351 15.18 -0.28 -3.46
CA PHE A 351 15.67 -1.40 -2.68
C PHE A 351 17.18 -1.47 -2.81
N SER A 352 17.90 -1.21 -1.73
CA SER A 352 19.35 -1.22 -1.68
C SER A 352 19.86 -2.55 -1.10
N GLY A 353 20.86 -3.16 -1.71
CA GLY A 353 21.39 -4.45 -1.27
C GLY A 353 22.80 -4.72 -1.79
N VAL A 354 23.54 -5.59 -1.09
CA VAL A 354 24.87 -6.04 -1.51
C VAL A 354 24.70 -7.30 -2.35
N GLY A 355 25.17 -7.29 -3.61
CA GLY A 355 24.88 -8.37 -4.55
C GLY A 355 23.39 -8.47 -4.89
N ILE A 356 22.68 -7.34 -4.89
CA ILE A 356 21.21 -7.31 -4.98
C ILE A 356 20.71 -7.87 -6.31
N LYS A 357 21.48 -7.76 -7.40
CA LYS A 357 21.10 -8.33 -8.70
C LYS A 357 20.91 -9.84 -8.62
N ASP A 358 21.81 -10.53 -7.93
CA ASP A 358 21.73 -11.98 -7.78
C ASP A 358 20.57 -12.36 -6.86
N ALA A 359 20.33 -11.58 -5.80
CA ALA A 359 19.18 -11.77 -4.92
C ALA A 359 17.85 -11.64 -5.69
N LEU A 360 17.71 -10.58 -6.49
CA LEU A 360 16.49 -10.31 -7.26
C LEU A 360 16.27 -11.32 -8.39
N GLY A 361 17.32 -11.71 -9.11
CA GLY A 361 17.19 -12.72 -10.17
C GLY A 361 16.67 -14.05 -9.64
N ARG A 362 17.04 -14.41 -8.40
CA ARG A 362 16.54 -15.61 -7.73
C ARG A 362 15.11 -15.48 -7.20
N LEU A 363 14.75 -14.31 -6.67
CA LEU A 363 13.37 -14.01 -6.28
C LEU A 363 12.42 -14.08 -7.46
N GLU A 364 12.87 -13.62 -8.63
CA GLU A 364 12.14 -13.74 -9.89
C GLU A 364 12.06 -15.20 -10.37
N GLU A 365 13.17 -15.93 -10.38
CA GLU A 365 13.22 -17.33 -10.83
C GLU A 365 12.36 -18.26 -9.96
N VAL A 366 12.45 -18.14 -8.64
CA VAL A 366 11.80 -19.07 -7.70
C VAL A 366 10.37 -18.66 -7.37
N TYR A 367 10.09 -17.35 -7.27
CA TYR A 367 8.80 -16.83 -6.79
C TYR A 367 8.10 -15.87 -7.75
N GLY A 368 8.67 -15.56 -8.92
CA GLY A 368 8.10 -14.59 -9.87
C GLY A 368 8.08 -13.16 -9.35
N ILE A 369 8.88 -12.84 -8.32
CA ILE A 369 8.88 -11.53 -7.67
C ILE A 369 9.80 -10.58 -8.45
N LEU A 370 9.21 -9.59 -9.11
CA LEU A 370 9.94 -8.52 -9.78
C LEU A 370 10.09 -7.30 -8.86
N CYS A 371 11.34 -6.86 -8.67
CA CYS A 371 11.66 -5.62 -7.98
C CYS A 371 12.02 -4.53 -9.00
N LYS A 372 11.21 -3.47 -9.08
CA LYS A 372 11.33 -2.48 -10.17
C LYS A 372 12.47 -1.48 -10.00
N ASN A 373 12.92 -1.24 -8.76
CA ASN A 373 13.89 -0.20 -8.49
C ASN A 373 14.90 -0.65 -7.43
N ALA A 374 16.09 -1.04 -7.88
CA ALA A 374 17.12 -1.65 -7.06
C ALA A 374 18.46 -0.91 -7.17
N LEU A 375 19.17 -0.79 -6.05
CA LEU A 375 20.45 -0.13 -5.92
C LEU A 375 21.50 -1.10 -5.37
N GLU A 376 22.55 -1.35 -6.14
CA GLU A 376 23.69 -2.16 -5.71
C GLU A 376 24.61 -1.34 -4.80
N VAL A 377 24.78 -1.80 -3.56
CA VAL A 377 25.57 -1.10 -2.54
C VAL A 377 26.81 -1.88 -2.09
N GLY A 378 27.28 -2.86 -2.86
CA GLY A 378 28.48 -3.65 -2.56
C GLY A 378 29.85 -2.97 -2.80
N LEU A 379 30.93 -3.71 -2.53
CA LEU A 379 32.33 -3.25 -2.55
C LEU A 379 32.75 -2.55 -3.87
N SER A 380 32.23 -3.00 -5.01
CA SER A 380 32.48 -2.40 -6.33
C SER A 380 31.93 -0.97 -6.45
N SER A 381 30.84 -0.66 -5.74
CA SER A 381 30.22 0.67 -5.68
C SER A 381 31.02 1.66 -4.81
N TRP A 382 31.93 1.17 -3.95
CA TRP A 382 32.64 1.98 -2.94
C TRP A 382 34.00 2.50 -3.39
N CYS A 383 34.62 1.87 -4.39
CA CYS A 383 36.02 2.11 -4.77
C CYS A 383 36.30 3.57 -5.19
N ASN A 384 35.28 4.32 -5.62
CA ASN A 384 35.41 5.66 -6.19
C ASN A 384 34.93 6.80 -5.27
N ASN A 385 34.52 6.54 -4.02
CA ASN A 385 34.03 7.58 -3.10
C ASN A 385 34.65 7.46 -1.70
N ASP A 386 35.63 8.33 -1.42
CA ASP A 386 36.42 8.29 -0.18
C ASP A 386 35.62 8.68 1.08
N HIS A 387 34.55 9.46 0.93
CA HIS A 387 33.62 9.78 2.02
C HIS A 387 32.78 8.56 2.43
N LEU A 388 32.30 7.79 1.44
CA LEU A 388 31.60 6.52 1.68
C LEU A 388 32.54 5.46 2.30
N LYS A 389 33.79 5.35 1.84
CA LYS A 389 34.79 4.46 2.46
C LYS A 389 35.01 4.77 3.93
N SER A 390 35.06 6.05 4.31
CA SER A 390 35.23 6.50 5.70
C SER A 390 34.00 6.22 6.57
N CYS A 391 32.80 6.54 6.08
CA CYS A 391 31.53 6.25 6.76
C CYS A 391 31.31 4.75 6.97
N LEU A 392 31.56 3.93 5.94
CA LEU A 392 31.46 2.47 6.01
C LEU A 392 32.50 1.87 6.95
N ARG A 393 33.75 2.36 6.95
CA ARG A 393 34.76 1.94 7.94
C ARG A 393 34.27 2.22 9.36
N SER A 394 33.80 3.45 9.62
CA SER A 394 33.31 3.84 10.95
C SER A 394 32.08 3.03 11.38
N TYR A 395 31.16 2.75 10.45
CA TYR A 395 29.92 1.99 10.72
C TYR A 395 30.16 0.49 10.90
N LEU A 396 31.00 -0.13 10.06
CA LEU A 396 31.38 -1.55 10.18
C LEU A 396 32.31 -1.80 11.38
N LEU A 397 33.05 -0.79 11.86
CA LEU A 397 33.86 -0.87 13.08
C LEU A 397 33.05 -0.62 14.36
N SER A 398 31.96 0.15 14.29
CA SER A 398 31.07 0.45 15.44
C SER A 398 29.91 -0.54 15.59
N SER A 399 29.47 -1.14 14.50
CA SER A 399 28.53 -2.25 14.51
C SER A 399 29.33 -3.53 14.76
N ARG A 400 29.07 -4.25 15.86
CA ARG A 400 29.60 -5.60 16.05
C ARG A 400 28.90 -6.56 15.08
N VAL A 401 29.24 -6.48 13.79
CA VAL A 401 28.91 -7.52 12.83
C VAL A 401 29.77 -8.73 13.22
N PRO A 402 29.20 -9.90 13.52
CA PRO A 402 29.98 -11.10 13.72
C PRO A 402 30.87 -11.31 12.50
N ASP A 403 32.19 -11.31 12.70
CA ASP A 403 33.14 -11.66 11.64
C ASP A 403 32.78 -13.08 11.18
N GLY A 404 32.40 -13.24 9.90
CA GLY A 404 32.05 -14.53 9.31
C GLY A 404 33.17 -15.58 9.40
N ARG A 405 34.38 -15.18 9.84
CA ARG A 405 35.50 -16.08 10.16
C ARG A 405 35.57 -16.53 11.63
N ARG A 406 34.79 -15.95 12.55
CA ARG A 406 34.73 -16.34 13.97
C ARG A 406 33.44 -17.01 14.41
N CYS A 407 32.42 -17.10 13.56
CA CYS A 407 31.46 -18.19 13.66
C CYS A 407 32.08 -19.40 12.95
N GLY A 408 32.68 -20.32 13.72
CA GLY A 408 33.11 -21.60 13.19
C GLY A 408 31.93 -22.23 12.46
N SER A 409 32.11 -22.51 11.16
CA SER A 409 31.13 -23.19 10.31
C SER A 409 29.67 -22.81 10.64
N VAL A 410 29.24 -21.58 10.30
CA VAL A 410 27.81 -21.41 10.06
C VAL A 410 27.54 -22.32 8.87
N SER A 411 26.90 -23.45 9.11
CA SER A 411 26.52 -24.39 8.07
C SER A 411 25.88 -23.61 6.92
N ASP A 412 26.17 -23.98 5.68
CA ASP A 412 25.57 -23.43 4.44
C ASP A 412 24.04 -23.67 4.34
N VAL A 413 23.40 -24.02 5.45
CA VAL A 413 22.00 -24.35 5.60
C VAL A 413 21.49 -23.65 6.85
N TRP A 414 20.65 -22.63 6.64
CA TRP A 414 19.97 -21.87 7.68
C TRP A 414 18.58 -22.46 7.91
N GLY A 415 18.01 -22.27 9.10
CA GLY A 415 16.64 -22.72 9.39
C GLY A 415 16.45 -24.25 9.31
N THR A 416 17.41 -25.04 9.81
CA THR A 416 17.31 -26.51 9.91
C THR A 416 16.27 -27.00 10.94
N GLY A 417 15.29 -26.17 11.28
CA GLY A 417 14.12 -26.46 12.13
C GLY A 417 13.04 -25.38 12.00
N ASP A 418 11.89 -25.57 12.65
CA ASP A 418 10.68 -24.71 12.54
C ASP A 418 10.86 -23.23 12.96
N SER A 419 12.07 -22.79 13.34
CA SER A 419 12.34 -21.42 13.79
C SER A 419 13.79 -20.98 13.54
N LEU A 420 13.99 -19.69 13.30
CA LEU A 420 15.31 -19.06 13.18
C LEU A 420 15.97 -18.89 14.55
N THR A 421 17.26 -19.19 14.64
CA THR A 421 18.08 -18.94 15.83
C THR A 421 18.35 -17.45 16.02
N PHE A 422 18.74 -17.06 17.24
CA PHE A 422 19.06 -15.67 17.57
C PHE A 422 20.23 -15.11 16.75
N ASP A 423 21.25 -15.95 16.47
CA ASP A 423 22.40 -15.54 15.68
C ASP A 423 22.00 -15.33 14.21
N GLU A 424 21.15 -16.20 13.67
CA GLU A 424 20.61 -16.05 12.32
C GLU A 424 19.78 -14.76 12.19
N ILE A 425 18.89 -14.50 13.15
CA ILE A 425 18.13 -13.26 13.22
C ILE A 425 19.06 -12.03 13.27
N THR A 426 20.13 -12.10 14.06
CA THR A 426 21.06 -10.97 14.24
C THR A 426 21.77 -10.63 12.93
N VAL A 427 22.23 -11.63 12.18
CA VAL A 427 22.87 -11.43 10.88
C VAL A 427 21.88 -10.90 9.85
N ALA A 428 20.69 -11.50 9.76
CA ALA A 428 19.63 -11.07 8.84
C ALA A 428 19.26 -9.58 9.03
N VAL A 429 19.07 -9.15 10.28
CA VAL A 429 18.79 -7.76 10.62
C VAL A 429 19.98 -6.85 10.32
N SER A 430 21.20 -7.29 10.63
CA SER A 430 22.40 -6.48 10.44
C SER A 430 22.68 -6.21 8.97
N ASN A 431 22.54 -7.21 8.10
CA ASN A 431 22.80 -7.06 6.66
C ASN A 431 21.78 -6.14 6.00
N ALA A 432 20.48 -6.39 6.21
CA ALA A 432 19.43 -5.56 5.63
C ALA A 432 19.50 -4.11 6.13
N HIS A 433 19.78 -3.90 7.42
CA HIS A 433 19.93 -2.54 7.95
C HIS A 433 21.20 -1.84 7.44
N ALA A 434 22.31 -2.55 7.29
CA ALA A 434 23.51 -2.00 6.68
C ALA A 434 23.25 -1.58 5.22
N ALA A 435 22.56 -2.41 4.44
CA ALA A 435 22.17 -2.08 3.08
C ALA A 435 21.32 -0.80 3.02
N PHE A 436 20.30 -0.69 3.89
CA PHE A 436 19.48 0.52 4.04
C PHE A 436 20.33 1.77 4.28
N ARG A 437 21.23 1.74 5.28
CA ARG A 437 22.05 2.90 5.66
C ARG A 437 22.99 3.35 4.55
N VAL A 438 23.54 2.41 3.79
CA VAL A 438 24.42 2.73 2.66
C VAL A 438 23.61 3.23 1.47
N GLY A 439 22.44 2.66 1.21
CA GLY A 439 21.53 3.14 0.17
C GLY A 439 21.06 4.57 0.40
N GLU A 440 20.68 4.91 1.65
CA GLU A 440 20.33 6.29 2.03
C GLU A 440 21.49 7.26 1.74
N LEU A 441 22.73 6.90 2.10
CA LEU A 441 23.92 7.71 1.85
C LEU A 441 24.27 7.88 0.35
N LEU A 442 23.86 6.94 -0.49
CA LEU A 442 24.11 6.98 -1.94
C LEU A 442 23.05 7.77 -2.70
N ILE A 443 21.84 7.88 -2.13
CA ILE A 443 20.69 8.57 -2.73
C ILE A 443 20.54 10.00 -2.18
N SER A 444 21.04 10.27 -0.97
CA SER A 444 21.19 11.62 -0.39
C SER A 444 22.33 12.39 -1.05
#